data_AF-A0A376FE06-F1
#
_entry.id   AF-A0A376FE06-F1
#
_cell.length_a   1.000
_cell.length_b   1.000
_cell.length_c   1.000
_cell.angle_alpha   90.00
_cell.angle_beta   90.00
_cell.angle_gamma   90.00
#
_symmetry.space_group_name_H-M   'P 1'
#
loop_
_entity.id
_entity.type
_entity.pdbx_description
1 polymer ?
#
loop_
_entity_poly.entity_id
_entity_poly.type
_entity_poly.pdbx_seq_one_letter_code
_entity_poly.pdbx_strand_id
1 'polypeptide(L)'
;MYAEVVGHGEVWSARLMAAVLQHLGVEAAWLDARDFLRAERAAQPQVDEGLSYPLLQQLLVQHPGKRIVVTGFISRSNAGETVLLGRNGSDYSATQIGALAGVSRVTI
;
A
#
# COMPACT_ATOMS: atom_id res chain seq x y z
N MET A 1 -0.48 -19.01 2.30
CA MET A 1 0.99 -19.23 2.28
C MET A 1 1.68 -18.57 1.07
N TYR A 2 1.33 -18.89 -0.19
CA TYR A 2 1.99 -18.28 -1.36
C TYR A 2 1.97 -16.74 -1.38
N ALA A 3 0.78 -16.13 -1.20
CA ALA A 3 0.62 -14.68 -1.20
C ALA A 3 1.44 -13.98 -0.11
N GLU A 4 1.51 -14.58 1.08
CA GLU A 4 2.36 -14.08 2.17
C GLU A 4 3.83 -14.07 1.76
N VAL A 5 4.36 -15.18 1.23
CA VAL A 5 5.77 -15.26 0.81
C VAL A 5 6.09 -14.23 -0.25
N VAL A 6 5.25 -14.10 -1.28
CA VAL A 6 5.45 -13.11 -2.35
C VAL A 6 5.41 -11.67 -1.81
N GLY A 7 4.50 -11.38 -0.87
CA GLY A 7 4.36 -10.05 -0.28
C GLY A 7 5.58 -9.57 0.51
N HIS A 8 6.46 -10.45 0.98
CA HIS A 8 7.68 -10.04 1.69
C HIS A 8 8.61 -9.19 0.83
N GLY A 9 8.64 -9.44 -0.50
CA GLY A 9 9.45 -8.64 -1.43
C GLY A 9 9.05 -7.17 -1.41
N GLU A 10 7.74 -6.90 -1.46
CA GLU A 10 7.18 -5.54 -1.41
C GLU A 10 7.45 -4.87 -0.06
N VAL A 11 7.32 -5.61 1.05
CA VAL A 11 7.60 -5.08 2.39
C VAL A 11 9.07 -4.69 2.53
N TRP A 12 10.00 -5.54 2.09
CA TRP A 12 11.42 -5.25 2.19
C TRP A 12 11.86 -4.11 1.27
N SER A 13 11.30 -4.04 0.05
CA SER A 13 11.61 -2.94 -0.88
C SER A 13 11.15 -1.59 -0.33
N ALA A 14 9.92 -1.50 0.21
CA ALA A 14 9.40 -0.28 0.79
C ALA A 14 10.22 0.19 2.00
N ARG A 15 10.59 -0.75 2.89
CA ARG A 15 11.44 -0.47 4.05
C ARG A 15 12.82 0.02 3.64
N LEU A 16 13.46 -0.65 2.69
CA LEU A 16 14.78 -0.27 2.20
C LEU A 16 14.74 1.12 1.56
N MET A 17 13.74 1.40 0.72
CA MET A 17 13.59 2.70 0.07
C MET A 17 13.36 3.82 1.09
N ALA A 18 12.51 3.62 2.09
CA ALA A 18 12.33 4.60 3.16
C ALA A 18 13.63 4.87 3.93
N ALA A 19 14.42 3.82 4.22
CA ALA A 19 15.72 3.97 4.87
C ALA A 19 16.73 4.73 3.99
N VAL A 20 16.74 4.47 2.67
CA VAL A 20 17.57 5.22 1.71
C VAL A 20 17.17 6.70 1.67
N LEU A 21 15.88 7.01 1.62
CA LEU A 21 15.40 8.40 1.67
C LEU A 21 15.83 9.11 2.95
N GLN A 22 15.70 8.44 4.11
CA GLN A 22 16.18 8.96 5.39
C GLN A 22 17.70 9.20 5.37
N HIS A 23 18.48 8.28 4.83
CA HIS A 23 19.93 8.44 4.69
C HIS A 23 20.31 9.64 3.82
N LEU A 24 19.49 9.97 2.83
CA LEU A 24 19.63 11.15 1.96
C LEU A 24 19.06 12.44 2.57
N GLY A 25 18.68 12.43 3.85
CA GLY A 25 18.16 13.61 4.55
C GLY A 25 16.69 13.94 4.27
N VAL A 26 15.93 13.04 3.64
CA VAL A 26 14.48 13.18 3.46
C VAL A 26 13.77 12.55 4.65
N GLU A 27 12.92 13.31 5.34
CA GLU A 27 12.02 12.75 6.35
C GLU A 27 11.04 11.79 5.68
N ALA A 28 11.31 10.48 5.80
CA ALA A 28 10.52 9.44 5.17
C ALA A 28 10.00 8.42 6.17
N ALA A 29 8.90 7.75 5.82
CA ALA A 29 8.33 6.60 6.50
C ALA A 29 7.90 5.58 5.45
N TRP A 30 7.59 4.35 5.88
CA TRP A 30 6.96 3.36 5.01
C TRP A 30 5.64 2.90 5.60
N LEU A 31 4.71 2.50 4.74
CA LEU A 31 3.42 1.90 5.12
C LEU A 31 3.23 0.57 4.40
N ASP A 32 2.72 -0.42 5.13
CA ASP A 32 2.25 -1.68 4.55
C ASP A 32 0.82 -1.46 4.02
N ALA A 33 0.62 -1.68 2.72
CA ALA A 33 -0.69 -1.55 2.10
C ALA A 33 -1.73 -2.48 2.73
N ARG A 34 -1.31 -3.61 3.33
CA ARG A 34 -2.21 -4.53 4.03
C ARG A 34 -2.80 -3.93 5.30
N ASP A 35 -2.28 -2.82 5.80
CA ASP A 35 -2.84 -2.14 6.98
C ASP A 35 -4.10 -1.36 6.62
N PHE A 36 -4.24 -0.90 5.37
CA PHE A 36 -5.39 -0.10 4.93
C PHE A 36 -6.11 -0.58 3.68
N LEU A 37 -5.43 -1.13 2.66
CA LEU A 37 -6.11 -1.69 1.49
C LEU A 37 -6.84 -2.98 1.88
N ARG A 38 -8.13 -3.00 1.58
CA ARG A 38 -9.01 -4.16 1.75
C ARG A 38 -9.46 -4.67 0.40
N ALA A 39 -9.25 -5.95 0.15
CA ALA A 39 -9.73 -6.62 -1.05
C ALA A 39 -9.93 -8.11 -0.76
N GLU A 40 -10.96 -8.69 -1.36
CA GLU A 40 -11.20 -10.13 -1.23
C GLU A 40 -10.49 -10.92 -2.32
N ARG A 41 -10.16 -12.18 -2.00
CA ARG A 41 -9.52 -13.08 -2.95
C ARG A 41 -10.47 -13.37 -4.12
N ALA A 42 -10.04 -13.02 -5.32
CA ALA A 42 -10.73 -13.30 -6.57
C ALA A 42 -9.71 -13.49 -7.71
N ALA A 43 -10.19 -13.86 -8.90
CA ALA A 43 -9.34 -13.88 -10.10
C ALA A 43 -8.81 -12.48 -10.45
N GLN A 44 -9.60 -11.44 -10.14
CA GLN A 44 -9.23 -10.03 -10.23
C GLN A 44 -9.73 -9.33 -8.96
N PRO A 45 -8.92 -9.31 -7.88
CA PRO A 45 -9.31 -8.66 -6.62
C PRO A 45 -9.63 -7.18 -6.83
N GLN A 46 -10.70 -6.72 -6.22
CA GLN A 46 -11.12 -5.33 -6.24
C GLN A 46 -10.96 -4.74 -4.84
N VAL A 47 -10.38 -3.54 -4.78
CA VAL A 47 -10.26 -2.80 -3.52
C VAL A 47 -11.63 -2.30 -3.08
N ASP A 48 -11.99 -2.60 -1.84
CA ASP A 48 -13.13 -2.00 -1.15
C ASP A 48 -12.72 -0.62 -0.65
N GLU A 49 -13.12 0.42 -1.38
CA GLU A 49 -12.79 1.81 -1.05
C GLU A 49 -13.45 2.27 0.25
N GLY A 50 -14.66 1.77 0.55
CA GLY A 50 -15.40 2.13 1.76
C GLY A 50 -14.70 1.68 3.03
N LEU A 51 -14.09 0.48 3.01
CA LEU A 51 -13.26 -0.01 4.10
C LEU A 51 -11.85 0.61 4.10
N SER A 52 -11.27 0.82 2.91
CA SER A 52 -9.87 1.25 2.80
C SER A 52 -9.65 2.72 3.10
N TYR A 53 -10.60 3.58 2.73
CA TYR A 53 -10.52 5.03 2.91
C TYR A 53 -10.29 5.45 4.37
N PRO A 54 -11.14 5.09 5.35
CA PRO A 54 -10.96 5.55 6.73
C PRO A 54 -9.64 5.05 7.34
N LEU A 55 -9.19 3.84 6.97
CA LEU A 55 -7.93 3.27 7.43
C LEU A 55 -6.73 4.06 6.89
N LEU A 56 -6.73 4.42 5.60
CA LEU A 56 -5.67 5.23 5.02
C LEU A 56 -5.60 6.60 5.68
N GLN A 57 -6.74 7.27 5.87
CA GLN A 57 -6.78 8.59 6.52
C GLN A 57 -6.18 8.56 7.93
N GLN A 58 -6.48 7.53 8.72
CA GLN A 58 -5.90 7.36 10.05
C GLN A 58 -4.37 7.19 10.04
N LEU A 59 -3.82 6.49 9.04
CA LEU A 59 -2.38 6.30 8.90
C LEU A 59 -1.69 7.58 8.40
N LEU A 60 -2.29 8.31 7.45
CA LEU A 60 -1.70 9.54 6.92
C LEU A 60 -1.53 10.61 8.01
N VAL A 61 -2.49 10.72 8.94
CA VAL A 61 -2.41 11.67 10.07
C VAL A 61 -1.24 11.36 11.02
N GLN A 62 -0.76 10.11 11.09
CA GLN A 62 0.38 9.72 11.92
C GLN A 62 1.74 10.10 11.30
N HIS A 63 1.75 10.52 10.03
CA HIS A 63 2.96 10.83 9.28
C HIS A 63 2.93 12.24 8.64
N PRO A 64 2.64 13.30 9.41
CA PRO A 64 2.57 14.66 8.87
C PRO A 64 3.94 15.08 8.32
N GLY A 65 3.95 15.68 7.12
CA GLY A 65 5.16 16.22 6.49
C GLY A 65 6.16 15.20 5.96
N LYS A 66 5.93 13.89 6.15
CA LYS A 66 6.85 12.84 5.73
C LYS A 66 6.59 12.39 4.30
N ARG A 67 7.65 11.95 3.61
CA ARG A 67 7.51 11.15 2.39
C ARG A 67 7.16 9.71 2.76
N ILE A 68 6.03 9.23 2.29
CA ILE A 68 5.57 7.88 2.60
C ILE A 68 5.86 6.94 1.43
N VAL A 69 6.60 5.88 1.69
CA VAL A 69 6.82 4.77 0.75
C VAL A 69 5.81 3.67 1.08
N VAL A 70 4.88 3.40 0.16
CA VAL A 70 3.83 2.41 0.39
C VAL A 70 4.13 1.16 -0.43
N THR A 71 3.94 -0.03 0.14
CA THR A 71 4.04 -1.29 -0.63
C THR A 71 3.00 -1.31 -1.76
N GLY A 72 3.37 -1.80 -2.94
CA GLY A 72 2.41 -2.10 -4.01
C GLY A 72 1.93 -3.55 -3.98
N PHE A 73 1.04 -3.91 -4.90
CA PHE A 73 0.63 -5.28 -5.25
C PHE A 73 -0.09 -6.11 -4.17
N ILE A 74 0.05 -5.78 -2.88
CA ILE A 74 -0.50 -6.53 -1.75
C ILE A 74 -1.60 -5.76 -1.01
N SER A 75 -2.57 -6.50 -0.46
CA SER A 75 -3.70 -5.99 0.33
C SER A 75 -4.13 -7.04 1.35
N ARG A 76 -5.16 -6.75 2.17
CA ARG A 76 -5.67 -7.69 3.18
C ARG A 76 -7.16 -8.00 2.97
N SER A 77 -7.53 -9.27 3.08
CA SER A 77 -8.95 -9.68 3.12
C SER A 77 -9.58 -9.36 4.48
N ASN A 78 -10.90 -9.43 4.58
CA ASN A 78 -11.60 -9.29 5.86
C ASN A 78 -11.27 -10.42 6.84
N ALA A 79 -10.82 -11.57 6.33
CA ALA A 79 -10.31 -12.68 7.14
C ALA A 79 -8.88 -12.46 7.65
N GLY A 80 -8.24 -11.34 7.30
CA GLY A 80 -6.90 -10.99 7.74
C GLY A 80 -5.76 -11.56 6.88
N GLU A 81 -6.08 -12.22 5.77
CA GLU A 81 -5.10 -12.88 4.90
C GLU A 81 -4.50 -11.89 3.88
N THR A 82 -3.22 -12.05 3.50
CA THR A 82 -2.66 -11.30 2.37
C THR A 82 -3.30 -11.71 1.05
N VAL A 83 -3.76 -10.71 0.30
CA VAL A 83 -4.31 -10.82 -1.05
C VAL A 83 -3.38 -10.13 -2.04
N LEU A 84 -3.00 -10.85 -3.11
CA LEU A 84 -2.25 -10.28 -4.22
C LEU A 84 -3.23 -9.69 -5.23
N LEU A 85 -2.99 -8.45 -5.66
CA LEU A 85 -3.88 -7.72 -6.57
C LEU A 85 -3.73 -8.14 -8.05
N GLY A 86 -2.87 -9.11 -8.34
CA GLY A 86 -2.71 -9.68 -9.68
C GLY A 86 -1.79 -8.88 -10.59
N ARG A 87 -1.91 -9.10 -11.90
CA ARG A 87 -1.04 -8.47 -12.91
C ARG A 87 -1.16 -6.95 -12.85
N ASN A 88 -0.03 -6.26 -12.93
CA ASN A 88 0.07 -4.79 -12.76
C ASN A 88 -0.44 -4.31 -11.40
N GLY A 89 -0.41 -5.16 -10.37
CA GLY A 89 -1.01 -4.82 -9.09
C GLY A 89 -0.31 -3.65 -8.38
N SER A 90 0.95 -3.33 -8.69
CA SER A 90 1.61 -2.13 -8.18
C SER A 90 1.03 -0.85 -8.80
N ASP A 91 0.79 -0.82 -10.12
CA ASP A 91 0.12 0.30 -10.79
C ASP A 91 -1.31 0.46 -10.27
N TYR A 92 -2.04 -0.65 -10.12
CA TYR A 92 -3.38 -0.64 -9.53
C TYR A 92 -3.36 -0.14 -8.09
N SER A 93 -2.37 -0.54 -7.28
CA SER A 93 -2.20 -0.01 -5.92
C SER A 93 -1.99 1.51 -5.94
N ALA A 94 -1.12 2.01 -6.82
CA ALA A 94 -0.85 3.44 -6.93
C ALA A 94 -2.11 4.24 -7.32
N THR A 95 -2.91 3.72 -8.27
CA THR A 95 -4.18 4.35 -8.66
C THR A 95 -5.18 4.35 -7.51
N GLN A 96 -5.38 3.22 -6.82
CA GLN A 96 -6.32 3.14 -5.70
C GLN A 96 -5.88 4.01 -4.52
N ILE A 97 -4.59 4.00 -4.16
CA ILE A 97 -4.06 4.88 -3.10
C ILE A 97 -4.27 6.35 -3.46
N GLY A 98 -4.02 6.73 -4.71
CA GLY A 98 -4.27 8.09 -5.19
C GLY A 98 -5.73 8.51 -5.03
N ALA A 99 -6.66 7.65 -5.47
CA ALA A 99 -8.10 7.89 -5.32
C ALA A 99 -8.49 8.05 -3.84
N LEU A 100 -8.05 7.13 -2.97
CA LEU A 100 -8.35 7.13 -1.54
C LEU A 100 -7.74 8.33 -0.80
N ALA A 101 -6.58 8.81 -1.22
CA ALA A 101 -5.93 9.99 -0.67
C ALA A 101 -6.48 11.31 -1.23
N GLY A 102 -7.37 11.27 -2.22
CA GLY A 102 -7.94 12.46 -2.85
C GLY A 102 -6.90 13.30 -3.61
N VAL A 103 -5.87 12.67 -4.17
CA VAL A 103 -4.83 13.39 -4.92
C VAL A 103 -5.31 13.73 -6.33
N SER A 104 -4.83 14.84 -6.89
CA SER A 104 -5.19 15.27 -8.24
C SER A 104 -4.42 14.54 -9.34
N ARG A 105 -3.36 13.79 -9.01
CA ARG A 105 -2.49 13.13 -10.00
C ARG A 105 -1.78 11.91 -9.42
N VAL A 106 -1.71 10.85 -10.23
CA VAL A 106 -0.85 9.68 -10.05
C VAL A 106 0.13 9.60 -11.22
N THR A 107 1.36 9.15 -10.97
CA THR A 107 2.39 8.94 -12.00
C THR A 107 2.87 7.49 -11.91
N ILE A 108 2.95 6.83 -13.07
CA ILE A 108 3.39 5.44 -13.25
C ILE A 108 4.69 5.46 -14.06
#